data_AF-A0A1A8B310-F1
#
_entry.id   AF-A0A1A8B310-F1
#
_cell.length_a   1.000
_cell.length_b   1.000
_cell.length_c   1.000
_cell.angle_alpha   90.00
_cell.angle_beta   90.00
_cell.angle_gamma   90.00
#
_symmetry.space_group_name_H-M   'P 1'
#
loop_
_entity.id
_entity.type
_entity.pdbx_description
1 polymer ?
#
loop_
_entity_poly.entity_id
_entity_poly.type
_entity_poly.pdbx_seq_one_letter_code
_entity_poly.pdbx_strand_id
1 'polypeptide(L)'
;MLGSVAAYFDAEVVLWAVGATAFVSFSMSLFAMQSKWDFTLGAGFLWALCWSLISFALLCAIIRSQFLYIFYSFLGTVLFSLYLLFDTQLILGGKYEISPEEYVFATLNLYVDIITLFIFLLQLLNLCNS
;
A
#
# COMPACT_ATOMS: atom_id res chain seq x y z
N MET A 1 16.01 5.86 4.60
CA MET A 1 14.77 6.39 5.19
C MET A 1 13.88 5.30 5.77
N LEU A 2 13.59 4.20 5.06
CA LEU A 2 12.81 3.10 5.66
C LEU A 2 13.51 2.45 6.86
N GLY A 3 14.80 2.14 6.73
CA GLY A 3 15.58 1.54 7.82
C GLY A 3 15.70 2.43 9.07
N SER A 4 15.69 3.76 8.91
CA SER A 4 15.65 4.68 10.05
C SER A 4 14.28 4.72 10.71
N VAL A 5 13.19 4.56 9.95
CA VAL A 5 11.83 4.46 10.52
C VAL A 5 11.67 3.14 11.27
N ALA A 6 12.04 2.02 10.64
CA ALA A 6 11.97 0.68 11.23
C ALA A 6 12.81 0.53 12.51
N ALA A 7 13.91 1.30 12.64
CA ALA A 7 14.75 1.30 13.84
C ALA A 7 14.04 1.83 15.10
N TYR A 8 12.90 2.53 14.96
CA TYR A 8 12.08 2.97 16.10
C TYR A 8 11.05 1.93 16.57
N PHE A 9 10.96 0.77 15.89
CA PHE A 9 10.00 -0.28 16.20
C PHE A 9 10.72 -1.52 16.73
N ASP A 10 10.01 -2.31 17.54
CA ASP A 10 10.53 -3.59 18.02
C ASP A 10 10.75 -4.57 16.86
N ALA A 11 11.85 -5.32 16.92
CA ALA A 11 12.24 -6.25 15.86
C ALA A 11 11.16 -7.30 15.57
N GLU A 12 10.42 -7.73 16.60
CA GLU A 12 9.30 -8.67 16.47
C GLU A 12 8.16 -8.06 15.64
N VAL A 13 7.75 -6.82 15.93
CA VAL A 13 6.69 -6.11 15.19
C VAL A 13 7.10 -5.90 13.73
N VAL A 14 8.36 -5.54 13.50
CA VAL A 14 8.92 -5.39 12.14
C VAL A 14 8.86 -6.71 11.38
N LEU A 15 9.21 -7.83 12.01
CA LEU A 15 9.16 -9.15 11.36
C LEU A 15 7.73 -9.54 10.98
N TRP A 16 6.75 -9.32 11.87
CA TRP A 16 5.34 -9.53 11.58
C TRP A 16 4.85 -8.66 10.42
N ALA A 17 5.26 -7.39 10.39
CA ALA A 17 4.91 -6.47 9.31
C ALA A 17 5.48 -6.94 7.96
N VAL A 18 6.74 -7.37 7.91
CA VAL A 18 7.35 -7.93 6.69
C VAL A 18 6.58 -9.17 6.20
N GLY A 19 6.25 -10.09 7.12
CA GLY A 19 5.47 -11.28 6.78
C GLY A 19 4.08 -10.95 6.23
N ALA A 20 3.38 -10.01 6.85
CA ALA A 20 2.07 -9.55 6.39
C ALA A 20 2.15 -8.85 5.02
N THR A 21 3.13 -7.97 4.81
CA THR A 21 3.35 -7.32 3.51
C THR A 21 3.64 -8.33 2.42
N ALA A 22 4.51 -9.32 2.67
CA ALA A 22 4.83 -10.37 1.72
C ALA A 22 3.58 -11.19 1.36
N PHE A 23 2.77 -11.55 2.35
CA PHE A 23 1.53 -12.29 2.13
C PHE A 23 0.51 -11.50 1.30
N VAL A 24 0.26 -10.25 1.66
CA VAL A 24 -0.72 -9.39 0.96
C VAL A 24 -0.25 -9.08 -0.45
N SER A 25 1.00 -8.65 -0.63
CA SER A 25 1.56 -8.36 -1.96
C SER A 25 1.51 -9.58 -2.88
N PHE A 26 1.95 -10.75 -2.39
CA PHE A 26 1.90 -11.98 -3.17
C PHE A 26 0.46 -12.37 -3.55
N SER A 27 -0.47 -12.31 -2.59
CA SER A 27 -1.88 -12.64 -2.82
C SER A 27 -2.52 -11.71 -3.85
N MET A 28 -2.26 -10.40 -3.73
CA MET A 28 -2.82 -9.39 -4.64
C MET A 28 -2.18 -9.48 -6.03
N SER A 29 -0.88 -9.73 -6.14
CA SER A 29 -0.24 -9.96 -7.44
C SER A 29 -0.74 -11.25 -8.12
N LEU A 30 -0.92 -12.34 -7.37
CA LEU A 30 -1.57 -13.55 -7.88
C LEU A 30 -3.00 -13.28 -8.37
N PHE A 31 -3.76 -12.50 -7.61
CA PHE A 31 -5.11 -12.12 -7.97
C PHE A 31 -5.14 -11.23 -9.23
N ALA A 32 -4.24 -10.25 -9.36
CA ALA A 32 -4.08 -9.42 -10.56
C ALA A 32 -3.82 -10.29 -11.81
N MET A 33 -2.94 -11.28 -11.72
CA MET A 33 -2.59 -12.17 -12.82
C MET A 33 -3.74 -13.08 -13.27
N GLN A 34 -4.63 -13.47 -12.35
CA GLN A 34 -5.74 -14.38 -12.65
C GLN A 34 -7.05 -13.64 -12.96
N SER A 35 -7.16 -12.38 -12.52
CA SER A 35 -8.36 -11.58 -12.65
C SER A 35 -8.63 -11.21 -14.11
N LYS A 36 -9.86 -11.47 -14.55
CA LYS A 36 -10.39 -10.99 -15.84
C LYS A 36 -11.01 -9.60 -15.75
N TRP A 37 -11.11 -9.04 -14.53
CA TRP A 37 -11.65 -7.72 -14.29
C TRP A 37 -10.59 -6.67 -14.61
N ASP A 38 -11.00 -5.66 -15.37
CA ASP A 38 -10.15 -4.52 -15.69
C ASP A 38 -10.27 -3.48 -14.57
N PHE A 39 -9.35 -3.54 -13.60
CA PHE A 39 -9.31 -2.57 -12.51
C PHE A 39 -8.74 -1.20 -12.96
N THR A 40 -8.20 -1.09 -14.18
CA THR A 40 -7.61 0.17 -14.67
C THR A 40 -8.65 1.29 -14.83
N LEU A 41 -9.91 0.92 -15.09
CA LEU A 41 -11.06 1.84 -15.15
C LEU A 41 -11.34 2.52 -13.80
N GLY A 42 -10.91 1.93 -12.69
CA GLY A 42 -11.06 2.45 -11.33
C GLY A 42 -10.02 3.49 -10.91
N ALA A 43 -9.08 3.87 -11.78
CA ALA A 43 -7.97 4.78 -11.45
C ALA A 43 -8.44 6.08 -10.78
N GLY A 44 -9.51 6.70 -11.30
CA GLY A 44 -10.06 7.94 -10.76
C GLY A 44 -10.63 7.78 -9.34
N PHE A 45 -11.17 6.61 -9.02
CA PHE A 45 -11.66 6.29 -7.68
C PHE A 45 -10.51 6.11 -6.68
N LEU A 46 -9.45 5.39 -7.07
CA LEU A 46 -8.24 5.25 -6.25
C LEU A 46 -7.59 6.61 -5.97
N TRP A 47 -7.53 7.48 -6.97
CA TRP A 47 -7.03 8.84 -6.82
C TRP A 47 -7.83 9.65 -5.78
N ALA A 48 -9.16 9.57 -5.82
CA ALA A 48 -10.02 10.24 -4.84
C ALA A 48 -9.82 9.68 -3.42
N LEU A 49 -9.68 8.36 -3.28
CA LEU A 49 -9.42 7.72 -1.99
C LEU A 49 -8.05 8.12 -1.42
N CYS A 50 -7.03 8.25 -2.26
CA CYS A 50 -5.70 8.69 -1.82
C CYS A 50 -5.75 10.11 -1.21
N TRP A 51 -6.38 11.06 -1.89
CA TRP A 51 -6.56 12.42 -1.36
C TRP A 51 -7.43 12.45 -0.09
N SER A 52 -8.43 11.57 0.00
CA SER A 52 -9.21 11.40 1.22
C SER A 52 -8.33 10.90 2.38
N LEU A 53 -7.46 9.92 2.13
CA LEU A 53 -6.54 9.38 3.13
C LEU A 53 -5.56 10.46 3.62
N ILE A 54 -4.99 11.26 2.72
CA ILE A 54 -4.11 12.39 3.06
C ILE A 54 -4.85 13.41 3.94
N SER A 55 -6.08 13.76 3.57
CA SER A 55 -6.89 14.70 4.37
C SER A 55 -7.20 14.13 5.75
N PHE A 56 -7.47 12.82 5.84
CA PHE A 56 -7.72 12.16 7.11
C PHE A 56 -6.46 12.05 7.99
N ALA A 57 -5.26 11.93 7.39
CA ALA A 57 -4.00 11.97 8.10
C ALA A 57 -3.80 13.31 8.85
N LEU A 58 -4.17 14.43 8.21
CA LEU A 58 -4.12 15.76 8.83
C LEU A 58 -5.07 15.86 10.03
N LEU A 59 -6.27 15.29 9.92
CA LEU A 59 -7.22 15.24 11.04
C LEU A 59 -6.68 14.39 12.20
N CYS A 60 -6.08 13.24 11.90
CA CYS A 60 -5.45 12.39 12.91
C CYS A 60 -4.32 13.13 13.64
N ALA A 61 -3.50 13.91 12.92
CA ALA A 61 -2.42 14.71 13.51
C ALA A 61 -2.90 15.77 14.51
N ILE A 62 -4.11 16.30 14.33
CA ILE A 62 -4.72 17.28 15.25
C ILE A 62 -5.35 16.57 16.46
N ILE A 63 -6.17 15.55 16.21
CA ILE A 63 -7.00 14.89 17.24
C ILE A 63 -6.15 13.96 18.12
N ARG A 64 -5.09 13.35 17.58
CA ARG A 64 -4.11 12.50 18.28
C ARG A 64 -4.74 11.35 19.09
N SER A 65 -5.76 10.71 18.54
CA SER A 65 -6.42 9.54 19.16
C SER A 65 -5.84 8.24 18.62
N GLN A 66 -5.48 7.30 19.51
CA GLN A 66 -4.99 5.96 19.14
C GLN A 66 -5.99 5.22 18.25
N PHE A 67 -7.29 5.28 18.57
CA PHE A 67 -8.33 4.63 17.76
C PHE A 67 -8.36 5.18 16.32
N LEU A 68 -8.20 6.50 16.16
CA LEU A 68 -8.15 7.12 14.83
C LEU A 68 -6.90 6.69 14.06
N TYR A 69 -5.75 6.56 14.72
CA TYR A 69 -4.53 6.06 14.07
C TYR A 69 -4.65 4.59 13.65
N ILE A 70 -5.25 3.73 14.47
CA ILE A 70 -5.53 2.33 14.10
C ILE A 70 -6.43 2.29 12.86
N PHE A 71 -7.52 3.07 12.88
CA PHE A 71 -8.45 3.14 11.76
C PHE A 71 -7.78 3.70 10.49
N TYR A 72 -6.95 4.74 10.63
CA TYR A 72 -6.15 5.31 9.55
C TYR A 72 -5.20 4.28 8.94
N SER A 73 -4.45 3.55 9.77
CA SER A 73 -3.50 2.53 9.30
C SER A 73 -4.19 1.36 8.62
N PHE A 74 -5.38 0.97 9.10
CA PHE A 74 -6.22 -0.02 8.45
C PHE A 74 -6.70 0.45 7.06
N LEU A 75 -7.27 1.66 6.96
CA LEU A 75 -7.70 2.23 5.69
C LEU A 75 -6.54 2.36 4.69
N GLY A 76 -5.37 2.82 5.15
CA GLY A 76 -4.17 2.89 4.35
C GLY A 76 -3.73 1.53 3.82
N THR A 77 -3.75 0.50 4.68
CA THR A 77 -3.44 -0.89 4.28
C THR A 77 -4.36 -1.37 3.16
N VAL A 78 -5.67 -1.16 3.30
CA VAL A 78 -6.65 -1.56 2.28
C VAL A 78 -6.43 -0.80 0.97
N LEU A 79 -6.27 0.52 1.05
CA LEU A 79 -6.08 1.36 -0.13
C LEU A 79 -4.80 1.00 -0.90
N PHE A 80 -3.66 0.86 -0.22
CA PHE A 80 -2.40 0.50 -0.88
C PHE A 80 -2.36 -0.94 -1.37
N SER A 81 -3.16 -1.85 -0.77
CA SER A 81 -3.39 -3.17 -1.36
C SER A 81 -4.11 -3.08 -2.71
N LEU A 82 -5.08 -2.17 -2.83
CA LEU A 82 -5.78 -1.92 -4.10
C LEU A 82 -4.89 -1.23 -5.14
N TYR A 83 -4.02 -0.29 -4.73
CA TYR A 83 -3.00 0.27 -5.61
C TYR A 83 -2.04 -0.80 -6.12
N LEU A 84 -1.53 -1.67 -5.25
CA LEU A 84 -0.66 -2.78 -5.65
C LEU A 84 -1.34 -3.69 -6.68
N LEU A 85 -2.63 -3.97 -6.52
CA LEU A 85 -3.42 -4.72 -7.51
C LEU A 85 -3.47 -4.00 -8.85
N PHE A 86 -3.81 -2.72 -8.82
CA PHE A 86 -3.95 -1.87 -10.00
C PHE A 86 -2.63 -1.74 -10.76
N ASP A 87 -1.52 -1.44 -10.06
CA ASP A 87 -0.19 -1.30 -10.65
C ASP A 87 0.34 -2.64 -11.17
N THR A 88 0.08 -3.74 -10.46
CA THR A 88 0.42 -5.08 -10.99
C THR A 88 -0.34 -5.34 -12.30
N GLN A 89 -1.62 -5.01 -12.38
CA GLN A 89 -2.40 -5.17 -13.62
C GLN A 89 -1.91 -4.26 -14.76
N LEU A 90 -1.49 -3.03 -14.46
CA LEU A 90 -0.90 -2.14 -15.46
C LEU A 90 0.38 -2.74 -16.06
N ILE A 91 1.26 -3.29 -15.22
CA ILE A 91 2.51 -3.94 -15.66
C ILE A 91 2.23 -5.19 -16.49
N LEU A 92 1.21 -5.98 -16.12
CA LEU A 92 0.84 -7.20 -16.83
C LEU A 92 0.27 -6.95 -18.23
N GLY A 93 -0.06 -5.70 -18.56
CA GLY A 93 -0.25 -5.28 -19.93
C GLY A 93 -1.65 -5.56 -20.46
N GLY A 94 -2.36 -4.48 -20.72
CA GLY A 94 -3.22 -4.42 -21.90
C GLY A 94 -2.40 -4.21 -23.18
N LYS A 95 -3.08 -3.70 -24.22
CA LYS A 95 -2.75 -3.70 -25.65
C LYS A 95 -1.56 -2.84 -26.15
N TYR A 96 -0.73 -2.27 -25.29
CA TYR A 96 0.37 -1.38 -25.72
C TYR A 96 1.71 -1.94 -25.27
N GLU A 97 2.67 -2.03 -26.19
CA GLU A 97 4.08 -2.25 -25.84
C GLU A 97 4.51 -1.11 -24.92
N ILE A 98 4.64 -1.41 -23.64
CA ILE A 98 5.14 -0.47 -22.65
C ILE A 98 6.56 -0.11 -23.07
N SER A 99 6.83 1.18 -23.28
CA SER A 99 8.18 1.62 -23.57
C SER A 99 9.10 1.28 -22.38
N PRO A 100 10.41 1.06 -22.58
CA PRO A 100 11.33 0.77 -21.47
C PRO A 100 11.23 1.79 -20.33
N GLU A 101 10.95 3.05 -20.67
CA GLU A 101 10.78 4.16 -19.73
C GLU A 101 9.49 4.01 -18.89
N GLU A 102 8.38 3.65 -19.53
CA GLU A 102 7.10 3.39 -18.85
C GLU A 102 7.19 2.15 -17.95
N TYR A 103 7.95 1.12 -18.35
CA TYR A 103 8.13 -0.08 -17.54
C TYR A 103 8.91 0.21 -16.26
N VAL A 104 9.98 1.01 -16.36
CA VAL A 104 10.75 1.47 -15.19
C VAL A 104 9.85 2.29 -14.26
N PHE A 105 9.04 3.20 -14.81
CA PHE A 105 8.11 4.01 -14.02
C PHE A 105 7.06 3.15 -13.31
N ALA A 106 6.44 2.20 -14.01
CA ALA A 106 5.45 1.30 -13.43
C ALA A 106 6.05 0.41 -12.31
N THR A 107 7.27 -0.09 -12.53
CA THR A 107 7.98 -0.88 -11.52
C THR A 107 8.33 -0.05 -10.28
N LEU A 108 8.68 1.23 -10.47
CA LEU A 108 8.91 2.16 -9.35
C LEU A 108 7.63 2.41 -8.54
N ASN A 109 6.48 2.58 -9.20
CA ASN A 109 5.21 2.74 -8.48
C ASN A 109 4.84 1.47 -7.69
N LEU A 110 5.02 0.29 -8.29
CA LEU A 110 4.82 -0.99 -7.59
C LEU A 110 5.72 -1.12 -6.35
N TYR A 111 6.97 -0.66 -6.43
CA TYR A 111 7.86 -0.60 -5.27
C TYR A 111 7.34 0.36 -4.18
N VAL A 112 6.87 1.55 -4.57
CA VAL A 112 6.29 2.53 -3.65
C VAL A 112 5.06 1.97 -2.96
N ASP A 113 4.22 1.22 -3.66
CA ASP A 113 3.04 0.57 -3.08
C ASP A 113 3.40 -0.46 -2.03
N ILE A 114 4.36 -1.35 -2.32
CA ILE A 114 4.84 -2.37 -1.37
C ILE A 114 5.41 -1.71 -0.11
N ILE A 115 6.24 -0.67 -0.29
CA ILE A 115 6.84 0.07 0.82
C ILE A 115 5.79 0.77 1.66
N THR A 116 4.80 1.39 1.03
CA THR A 116 3.75 2.13 1.74
C THR A 116 2.81 1.18 2.47
N LEU A 117 2.47 0.05 1.86
CA LEU A 117 1.76 -1.06 2.49
C LEU A 117 2.49 -1.57 3.74
N PHE A 118 3.81 -1.74 3.65
CA PHE A 118 4.64 -2.11 4.80
C PHE A 118 4.56 -1.09 5.93
N ILE A 119 4.67 0.20 5.64
CA ILE A 119 4.58 1.26 6.66
C ILE A 119 3.22 1.23 7.38
N PHE A 120 2.13 1.07 6.63
CA PHE A 120 0.78 1.00 7.21
C PHE A 120 0.58 -0.24 8.09
N LEU A 121 1.04 -1.40 7.63
CA LEU A 121 0.99 -2.64 8.42
C LEU A 121 1.87 -2.55 9.66
N LEU A 122 3.07 -1.99 9.55
CA LEU A 122 3.98 -1.78 10.67
C LEU A 122 3.34 -0.88 11.73
N GLN A 123 2.75 0.24 11.31
CA GLN A 123 2.06 1.17 12.20
C GLN A 123 0.85 0.51 12.87
N LEU A 124 0.04 -0.24 12.11
CA LEU A 124 -1.13 -0.95 12.61
C LEU A 124 -0.74 -1.96 13.70
N LEU A 125 0.25 -2.82 13.40
CA LEU A 125 0.73 -3.83 14.34
C LEU A 125 1.32 -3.21 15.60
N ASN A 126 2.10 -2.14 15.46
CA ASN A 126 2.66 -1.41 16.60
C ASN A 126 1.56 -0.86 17.52
N LEU A 127 0.52 -0.22 16.95
CA LEU A 127 -0.59 0.36 17.71
C LEU A 127 -1.49 -0.70 18.36
N CYS A 128 -1.55 -1.91 17.83
CA CYS A 128 -2.26 -3.04 18.42
C CYS A 128 -1.46 -3.76 19.52
N ASN A 129 -0.13 -3.65 19.48
CA ASN A 129 0.78 -4.23 20.48
C ASN A 129 1.04 -3.29 21.68
N SER A 130 0.63 -2.02 21.58
CA SER A 130 0.79 -0.97 22.59
C SER A 130 -0.42 -0.90 23.53
#